data_AF-A0A959JWK0-F1
#
_entry.id   AF-A0A959JWK0-F1
#
_cell.length_a   1.000
_cell.length_b   1.000
_cell.length_c   1.000
_cell.angle_alpha   90.00
_cell.angle_beta   90.00
_cell.angle_gamma   90.00
#
_symmetry.space_group_name_H-M   'P 1'
#
loop_
_entity.id
_entity.type
_entity.pdbx_description
1 polymer ?
#
loop_
_entity_poly.entity_id
_entity_poly.type
_entity_poly.pdbx_seq_one_letter_code
_entity_poly.pdbx_strand_id
1 'polypeptide(L)'
;MNEELEKIVRENQERFDQIELVSEDRIWMGINDQLSENKNKGSNKFWIAAAASIIFILSATVLYLTIQINRNDLMNPDHFIAETYPELKKEFDQYNQQIHARKTALSFDTISPEEFPELFEEMQILGNNYQTAINDLQNMGKDEAIVRVLMRYHQRQLDLLERLSNEIDKKKLYYEKNNQHSIY
;
A
#
# COMPACT_ATOMS: atom_id res chain seq x y z
N MET A 1 12.86 18.36 -54.95
CA MET A 1 13.34 18.28 -53.55
C MET A 1 13.18 16.84 -53.05
N ASN A 2 13.86 15.90 -53.72
CA ASN A 2 13.87 14.45 -53.38
C ASN A 2 15.19 13.82 -53.87
N GLU A 3 15.78 14.36 -54.93
CA GLU A 3 17.07 13.89 -55.47
C GLU A 3 18.25 14.07 -54.50
N GLU A 4 18.24 15.13 -53.68
CA GLU A 4 19.32 15.43 -52.74
C GLU A 4 19.33 14.46 -51.55
N LEU A 5 18.14 14.08 -51.06
CA LEU A 5 17.98 13.08 -50.00
C LEU A 5 18.34 11.68 -50.50
N GLU A 6 17.93 11.30 -51.72
CA GLU A 6 18.32 10.01 -52.28
C GLU A 6 19.84 9.92 -52.55
N LYS A 7 20.48 11.04 -52.89
CA LYS A 7 21.94 11.09 -53.06
C LYS A 7 22.65 10.87 -51.72
N ILE A 8 22.19 11.52 -50.66
CA ILE A 8 22.74 11.36 -49.30
C ILE A 8 22.56 9.92 -48.79
N VAL A 9 21.42 9.29 -49.07
CA VAL A 9 21.16 7.89 -48.69
C VAL A 9 22.05 6.93 -49.46
N ARG A 10 22.23 7.11 -50.78
CA ARG A 10 23.13 6.28 -51.59
C ARG A 10 24.60 6.45 -51.22
N GLU A 11 25.06 7.67 -50.96
CA GLU A 11 26.46 7.94 -50.60
C GLU A 11 26.84 7.40 -49.22
N ASN A 12 25.88 7.17 -48.32
CA ASN A 12 26.14 6.62 -46.99
C ASN A 12 25.75 5.13 -46.84
N GLN A 13 25.21 4.51 -47.89
CA GLN A 13 24.74 3.12 -47.84
C GLN A 13 25.87 2.12 -47.53
N GLU A 14 27.07 2.34 -48.10
CA GLU A 14 28.26 1.52 -47.82
C GLU A 14 28.77 1.66 -46.38
N ARG A 15 28.43 2.74 -45.66
CA ARG A 15 28.74 2.91 -44.23
C ARG A 15 27.75 2.17 -43.33
N PHE A 16 26.53 1.96 -43.80
CA PHE A 16 25.49 1.24 -43.07
C PHE A 16 25.53 -0.27 -43.32
N ASP A 17 25.96 -0.70 -44.51
CA ASP A 17 26.12 -2.12 -44.88
C ASP A 17 27.44 -2.75 -44.38
N GLN A 18 28.32 -1.96 -43.75
CA GLN A 18 29.41 -2.48 -42.92
C GLN A 18 28.87 -2.95 -41.56
N ILE A 19 28.06 -4.00 -41.61
CA ILE A 19 27.80 -4.83 -40.45
C ILE A 19 29.11 -5.59 -40.19
N GLU A 20 29.99 -4.98 -39.39
CA GLU A 20 31.03 -5.76 -38.72
C GLU A 20 30.31 -6.90 -37.99
N LEU A 21 30.64 -8.14 -38.37
CA LEU A 21 30.21 -9.35 -37.68
C LEU A 21 30.85 -9.35 -36.28
N VAL A 22 30.30 -8.54 -35.39
CA VAL A 22 30.60 -8.60 -33.97
C VAL A 22 29.94 -9.89 -33.49
N SER A 23 30.76 -10.94 -33.40
CA SER A 23 30.38 -12.23 -32.82
C SER A 23 29.67 -11.97 -31.49
N GLU A 24 28.40 -12.36 -31.41
CA GLU A 24 27.52 -12.20 -30.25
C GLU A 24 28.19 -12.68 -28.96
N ASP A 25 29.01 -13.73 -29.07
CA ASP A 25 29.83 -14.30 -28.00
C ASP A 25 30.75 -13.28 -27.30
N ARG A 26 31.31 -12.29 -28.02
CA ARG A 26 32.21 -11.28 -27.43
C ARG A 26 31.46 -10.24 -26.59
N ILE A 27 30.20 -9.97 -26.92
CA ILE A 27 29.34 -9.06 -26.14
C ILE A 27 28.95 -9.73 -24.82
N TRP A 28 28.58 -11.01 -24.88
CA TRP A 28 28.23 -11.78 -23.70
C TRP A 28 29.42 -12.06 -22.77
N MET A 29 30.62 -12.24 -23.32
CA MET A 29 31.83 -12.46 -22.54
C MET A 29 32.23 -11.22 -21.70
N GLY A 30 32.06 -10.01 -22.24
CA GLY A 30 32.32 -8.76 -21.51
C GLY A 30 31.30 -8.45 -20.41
N ILE A 31 30.06 -8.92 -20.57
CA ILE A 31 29.00 -8.80 -19.54
C ILE A 31 29.26 -9.80 -18.41
N ASN A 32 29.69 -11.02 -18.73
CA ASN A 32 29.95 -12.06 -17.73
C ASN A 32 31.21 -11.79 -16.88
N ASP A 33 32.23 -11.14 -17.46
CA ASP A 33 33.46 -10.79 -16.73
C ASP A 33 33.22 -9.69 -15.68
N GLN A 34 32.34 -8.72 -15.95
CA GLN A 34 31.98 -7.67 -14.98
C GLN A 34 31.10 -8.18 -13.82
N LEU A 35 30.55 -9.39 -13.93
CA LEU A 35 29.68 -10.01 -12.93
C LEU A 35 30.40 -10.99 -12.00
N SER A 36 31.67 -11.34 -12.27
CA SER A 36 32.37 -12.39 -11.52
C SER A 36 33.54 -11.94 -10.64
N GLU A 37 33.94 -10.66 -10.69
CA GLU A 37 35.05 -10.13 -9.89
C GLU A 37 34.60 -9.50 -8.56
N ASN A 38 34.11 -10.31 -7.62
CA ASN A 38 34.43 -10.15 -6.19
C ASN A 38 34.08 -11.41 -5.37
N LYS A 39 34.90 -12.45 -5.50
CA LYS A 39 34.97 -13.51 -4.47
C LYS A 39 36.18 -13.25 -3.60
N ASN A 40 35.99 -12.48 -2.51
CA ASN A 40 36.86 -12.57 -1.36
C ASN A 40 36.09 -12.92 -0.09
N LYS A 41 36.57 -13.99 0.56
CA LYS A 41 36.04 -14.63 1.77
C LYS A 41 36.05 -13.65 2.95
N GLY A 42 34.88 -13.38 3.51
CA GLY A 42 34.71 -12.68 4.78
C GLY A 42 33.39 -13.08 5.43
N SER A 43 33.48 -13.64 6.64
CA SER A 43 32.42 -14.12 7.54
C SER A 43 30.97 -13.65 7.27
N ASN A 44 30.16 -14.60 6.83
CA ASN A 44 28.74 -14.45 6.56
C ASN A 44 27.90 -14.37 7.85
N LYS A 45 27.87 -13.21 8.52
CA LYS A 45 26.96 -12.94 9.67
C LYS A 45 26.28 -11.56 9.66
N PHE A 46 26.38 -10.77 8.60
CA PHE A 46 25.83 -9.40 8.59
C PHE A 46 24.73 -9.11 7.57
N TRP A 47 24.33 -10.05 6.72
CA TRP A 47 23.23 -9.83 5.76
C TRP A 47 21.83 -10.17 6.29
N ILE A 48 21.70 -10.64 7.53
CA ILE A 48 20.39 -10.76 8.20
C ILE A 48 20.07 -9.49 9.03
N ALA A 49 21.02 -8.57 9.22
CA ALA A 49 20.81 -7.38 10.03
C ALA A 49 20.11 -6.21 9.28
N ALA A 50 20.15 -6.18 7.95
CA ALA A 50 19.56 -5.09 7.16
C ALA A 50 18.09 -5.34 6.74
N ALA A 51 17.63 -6.59 6.71
CA ALA A 51 16.20 -6.90 6.55
C ALA A 51 15.44 -6.84 7.88
N ALA A 52 16.12 -7.13 9.01
CA ALA A 52 15.54 -7.05 10.33
C ALA A 52 15.30 -5.60 10.79
N SER A 53 16.07 -4.61 10.32
CA SER A 53 15.91 -3.21 10.74
C SER A 53 14.65 -2.53 10.17
N ILE A 54 14.26 -2.86 8.93
CA ILE A 54 13.03 -2.34 8.32
C ILE A 54 11.80 -2.98 8.97
N ILE A 55 11.83 -4.28 9.24
CA ILE A 55 10.78 -4.99 9.98
C ILE A 55 10.72 -4.47 11.42
N PHE A 56 11.84 -4.15 12.06
CA PHE A 56 11.86 -3.61 13.43
C PHE A 56 11.33 -2.17 13.48
N ILE A 57 11.58 -1.32 12.47
CA ILE A 57 11.02 0.04 12.40
C ILE A 57 9.52 0.02 12.08
N LEU A 58 9.08 -0.85 11.16
CA LEU A 58 7.66 -1.01 10.83
C LEU A 58 6.89 -1.65 11.99
N SER A 59 7.43 -2.69 12.62
CA SER A 59 6.81 -3.29 13.81
C SER A 59 6.89 -2.36 15.02
N ALA A 60 7.94 -1.57 15.22
CA ALA A 60 7.97 -0.56 16.28
C ALA A 60 6.95 0.55 16.03
N THR A 61 6.64 0.90 14.77
CA THR A 61 5.61 1.89 14.45
C THR A 61 4.21 1.32 14.68
N VAL A 62 3.94 0.08 14.25
CA VAL A 62 2.67 -0.62 14.49
C VAL A 62 2.47 -0.90 15.98
N LEU A 63 3.52 -1.30 16.71
CA LEU A 63 3.49 -1.54 18.15
C LEU A 63 3.41 -0.23 18.94
N TYR A 64 4.05 0.86 18.49
CA TYR A 64 3.87 2.19 19.07
C TYR A 64 2.45 2.70 18.86
N LEU A 65 1.86 2.51 17.68
CA LEU A 65 0.45 2.84 17.40
C LEU A 65 -0.48 1.95 18.24
N THR A 66 -0.21 0.65 18.35
CA THR A 66 -1.03 -0.28 19.16
C THR A 66 -0.90 -0.01 20.66
N ILE A 67 0.28 0.38 21.15
CA ILE A 67 0.51 0.77 22.56
C ILE A 67 -0.05 2.17 22.84
N GLN A 68 -0.06 3.10 21.87
CA GLN A 68 -0.79 4.37 21.97
C GLN A 68 -2.31 4.10 22.03
N ILE A 69 -2.83 3.22 21.17
CA ILE A 69 -4.24 2.79 21.19
C ILE A 69 -4.59 2.13 22.55
N ASN A 70 -3.69 1.34 23.14
CA ASN A 70 -3.91 0.72 24.46
C ASN A 70 -3.60 1.63 25.67
N ARG A 71 -2.89 2.76 25.49
CA ARG A 71 -2.63 3.72 26.58
C ARG A 71 -3.58 4.93 26.54
N ASN A 72 -4.28 5.15 25.44
CA ASN A 72 -5.34 6.14 25.29
C ASN A 72 -6.74 5.60 25.65
N ASP A 73 -6.79 4.59 26.52
CA ASP A 73 -7.99 4.34 27.34
C ASP A 73 -8.38 5.56 28.21
N LEU A 74 -7.54 6.59 28.24
CA LEU A 74 -7.91 7.94 28.63
C LEU A 74 -8.57 8.66 27.43
N MET A 75 -9.86 8.38 27.28
CA MET A 75 -10.83 9.02 26.37
C MET A 75 -10.82 8.48 24.94
N ASN A 76 -11.52 7.35 24.77
CA ASN A 76 -12.02 6.90 23.47
C ASN A 76 -12.69 8.10 22.77
N PRO A 77 -12.22 8.58 21.59
CA PRO A 77 -12.71 9.83 21.00
C PRO A 77 -14.22 9.83 20.77
N ASP A 78 -14.78 8.66 20.47
CA ASP A 78 -16.22 8.45 20.33
C ASP A 78 -16.98 8.67 21.64
N HIS A 79 -16.35 8.40 22.79
CA HIS A 79 -16.89 8.71 24.10
C HIS A 79 -16.98 10.22 24.32
N PHE A 80 -15.94 10.97 23.96
CA PHE A 80 -15.96 12.43 24.03
C PHE A 80 -17.03 13.05 23.12
N ILE A 81 -17.19 12.52 21.91
CA ILE A 81 -18.26 12.96 21.00
C ILE A 81 -19.62 12.63 21.60
N ALA A 82 -19.81 11.44 22.15
CA ALA A 82 -21.07 11.01 22.76
C ALA A 82 -21.44 11.82 24.01
N GLU A 83 -20.46 12.27 24.79
CA GLU A 83 -20.69 13.20 25.91
C GLU A 83 -21.08 14.60 25.42
N THR A 84 -20.43 15.05 24.34
CA THR A 84 -20.65 16.39 23.78
C THR A 84 -21.97 16.48 23.00
N TYR A 85 -22.35 15.39 22.32
CA TYR A 85 -23.51 15.23 21.44
C TYR A 85 -24.25 13.91 21.74
N PRO A 86 -24.96 13.84 22.88
CA PRO A 86 -25.63 12.61 23.33
C PRO A 86 -26.67 12.09 22.34
N GLU A 87 -27.28 12.96 21.54
CA GLU A 87 -28.22 12.61 20.48
C GLU A 87 -27.60 11.76 19.36
N LEU A 88 -26.28 11.88 19.14
CA LEU A 88 -25.55 11.14 18.11
C LEU A 88 -24.94 9.85 18.64
N LYS A 89 -24.90 9.65 19.96
CA LYS A 89 -24.30 8.47 20.60
C LYS A 89 -24.80 7.17 19.96
N LYS A 90 -26.12 7.07 19.76
CA LYS A 90 -26.74 5.87 19.17
C LYS A 90 -26.21 5.61 17.76
N GLU A 91 -26.04 6.65 16.97
CA GLU A 91 -25.58 6.53 15.59
C GLU A 91 -24.11 6.12 15.54
N PHE A 92 -23.25 6.74 16.34
CA PHE A 92 -21.84 6.33 16.49
C PHE A 92 -21.70 4.88 16.96
N ASP A 93 -22.47 4.47 17.98
CA ASP A 93 -22.50 3.08 18.45
C ASP A 93 -22.88 2.11 17.33
N GLN A 94 -23.89 2.47 16.51
CA GLN A 94 -24.31 1.66 15.36
C GLN A 94 -23.24 1.55 14.29
N TYR A 95 -22.52 2.63 13.98
CA TYR A 95 -21.40 2.58 13.03
C TYR A 95 -20.28 1.69 13.56
N ASN A 96 -19.88 1.86 14.82
CA ASN A 96 -18.82 1.07 15.43
C ASN A 96 -19.15 -0.42 15.47
N GLN A 97 -20.39 -0.78 15.77
CA GLN A 97 -20.86 -2.17 15.68
C GLN A 97 -20.76 -2.72 14.26
N GLN A 98 -21.16 -1.96 13.25
CA GLN A 98 -21.07 -2.38 11.85
C GLN A 98 -19.61 -2.53 11.40
N ILE A 99 -18.74 -1.58 11.74
CA ILE A 99 -17.31 -1.61 11.43
C ILE A 99 -16.68 -2.85 12.06
N HIS A 100 -16.95 -3.10 13.34
CA HIS A 100 -16.46 -4.27 14.04
C HIS A 100 -16.94 -5.57 13.37
N ALA A 101 -18.25 -5.69 13.13
CA ALA A 101 -18.82 -6.88 12.47
C ALA A 101 -18.19 -7.14 11.10
N ARG A 102 -17.97 -6.09 10.29
CA ARG A 102 -17.32 -6.21 8.98
C ARG A 102 -15.86 -6.62 9.09
N LYS A 103 -15.09 -6.02 10.01
CA LYS A 103 -13.70 -6.42 10.26
C LYS A 103 -13.61 -7.88 10.71
N THR A 104 -14.49 -8.32 11.59
CA THR A 104 -14.55 -9.74 12.03
C THR A 104 -14.90 -10.66 10.87
N ALA A 105 -15.89 -10.32 10.05
CA ALA A 105 -16.27 -11.13 8.89
C ALA A 105 -15.14 -11.28 7.86
N LEU A 106 -14.30 -10.25 7.73
CA LEU A 106 -13.14 -10.23 6.84
C LEU A 106 -11.90 -10.88 7.44
N SER A 107 -11.90 -11.24 8.73
CA SER A 107 -10.67 -11.56 9.47
C SER A 107 -9.61 -10.48 9.25
N PHE A 108 -10.00 -9.21 9.37
CA PHE A 108 -9.23 -8.05 8.91
C PHE A 108 -7.76 -8.05 9.36
N ASP A 109 -7.49 -8.49 10.59
CA ASP A 109 -6.14 -8.54 11.17
C ASP A 109 -5.20 -9.56 10.48
N THR A 110 -5.75 -10.45 9.66
CA THR A 110 -4.99 -11.45 8.88
C THR A 110 -4.67 -11.00 7.46
N ILE A 111 -5.25 -9.87 7.02
CA ILE A 111 -5.07 -9.35 5.67
C ILE A 111 -3.75 -8.59 5.61
N SER A 112 -2.87 -8.99 4.70
CA SER A 112 -1.62 -8.28 4.43
C SER A 112 -1.90 -6.97 3.69
N PRO A 113 -1.47 -5.80 4.21
CA PRO A 113 -1.63 -4.51 3.53
C PRO A 113 -0.99 -4.48 2.14
N GLU A 114 0.08 -5.24 1.94
CA GLU A 114 0.81 -5.37 0.68
C GLU A 114 -0.05 -6.00 -0.42
N GLU A 115 -1.10 -6.76 -0.06
CA GLU A 115 -2.02 -7.34 -1.05
C GLU A 115 -3.01 -6.32 -1.63
N PHE A 116 -3.30 -5.24 -0.89
CA PHE A 116 -4.28 -4.22 -1.27
C PHE A 116 -3.76 -2.80 -0.93
N PRO A 117 -2.58 -2.39 -1.43
CA PRO A 117 -1.85 -1.23 -0.94
C PRO A 117 -2.65 0.08 -1.05
N GLU A 118 -3.37 0.29 -2.16
CA GLU A 118 -4.17 1.49 -2.38
C GLU A 118 -5.31 1.64 -1.36
N LEU A 119 -5.97 0.54 -0.99
CA LEU A 119 -7.07 0.56 -0.01
C LEU A 119 -6.55 0.82 1.39
N PHE A 120 -5.41 0.22 1.76
CA PHE A 120 -4.80 0.44 3.07
C PHE A 120 -4.21 1.85 3.20
N GLU A 121 -3.64 2.41 2.13
CA GLU A 121 -3.22 3.81 2.08
C GLU A 121 -4.43 4.74 2.27
N GLU A 122 -5.55 4.49 1.57
CA GLU A 122 -6.77 5.28 1.73
C GLU A 122 -7.32 5.20 3.16
N MET A 123 -7.32 4.01 3.78
CA MET A 123 -7.70 3.83 5.18
C MET A 123 -6.79 4.60 6.14
N GLN A 124 -5.49 4.64 5.86
CA GLN A 124 -4.51 5.39 6.67
C GLN A 124 -4.77 6.90 6.58
N ILE A 125 -4.94 7.44 5.36
CA ILE A 125 -5.26 8.85 5.14
C ILE A 125 -6.57 9.21 5.85
N LEU A 126 -7.59 8.35 5.73
CA LEU A 126 -8.87 8.53 6.38
C LEU A 126 -8.72 8.56 7.92
N GLY A 127 -7.90 7.67 8.50
CA GLY A 127 -7.59 7.65 9.92
C GLY A 127 -6.87 8.91 10.41
N ASN A 128 -5.90 9.41 9.64
CA ASN A 128 -5.20 10.65 9.96
C ASN A 128 -6.16 11.85 9.99
N ASN A 129 -7.04 11.96 8.98
CA ASN A 129 -8.04 13.03 8.91
C ASN A 129 -9.02 12.99 10.09
N TYR A 130 -9.41 11.79 10.54
CA TYR A 130 -10.23 11.63 11.73
C TYR A 130 -9.52 12.14 12.98
N GLN A 131 -8.25 11.77 13.17
CA GLN A 131 -7.50 12.25 14.33
C GLN A 131 -7.37 13.77 14.34
N THR A 132 -7.17 14.39 13.19
CA THR A 132 -7.19 15.86 13.06
C THR A 132 -8.54 16.43 13.46
N ALA A 133 -9.65 15.88 12.94
CA ALA A 133 -10.99 16.35 13.28
C ALA A 133 -11.34 16.20 14.77
N ILE A 134 -10.87 15.13 15.43
CA ILE A 134 -11.01 14.95 16.88
C ILE A 134 -10.25 16.05 17.64
N ASN A 135 -9.01 16.32 17.25
CA ASN A 135 -8.20 17.35 17.90
C ASN A 135 -8.85 18.74 17.72
N ASP A 136 -9.39 19.02 16.53
CA ASP A 136 -10.11 20.27 16.27
C ASP A 136 -11.37 20.38 17.14
N LEU A 137 -12.14 19.29 17.29
CA LEU A 137 -13.32 19.25 18.16
C LEU A 137 -12.96 19.53 19.62
N GLN A 138 -11.87 18.95 20.12
CA GLN A 138 -11.40 19.16 21.50
C GLN A 138 -10.96 20.61 21.75
N ASN A 139 -10.35 21.26 20.75
CA ASN A 139 -9.85 22.63 20.87
C ASN A 139 -10.94 23.70 20.66
N MET A 140 -11.87 23.48 19.73
CA MET A 140 -12.91 24.44 19.34
C MET A 140 -14.22 24.24 20.10
N GLY A 141 -14.43 23.06 20.69
CA GLY A 141 -15.67 22.70 21.38
C GLY A 141 -16.78 22.29 20.40
N LYS A 142 -18.01 22.69 20.70
CA LYS A 142 -19.18 22.25 19.92
C LYS A 142 -19.21 22.90 18.54
N ASP A 143 -18.74 22.17 17.52
CA ASP A 143 -18.94 22.50 16.11
C ASP A 143 -19.63 21.34 15.34
N GLU A 144 -20.84 21.60 14.84
CA GLU A 144 -21.59 20.64 14.02
C GLU A 144 -20.88 20.26 12.72
N ALA A 145 -20.06 21.15 12.15
CA ALA A 145 -19.31 20.86 10.93
C ALA A 145 -18.26 19.77 11.18
N ILE A 146 -17.56 19.85 12.32
CA ILE A 146 -16.59 18.84 12.74
C ILE A 146 -17.29 17.52 13.01
N VAL A 147 -18.42 17.54 13.72
CA VAL A 147 -19.23 16.33 13.96
C VAL A 147 -19.67 15.66 12.67
N ARG A 148 -20.13 16.44 11.66
CA ARG A 148 -20.45 15.89 10.33
C ARG A 148 -19.25 15.24 9.65
N VAL A 149 -18.04 15.77 9.85
CA VAL A 149 -16.80 15.13 9.34
C VAL A 149 -16.57 13.79 10.04
N LEU A 150 -16.73 13.72 11.35
CA LEU A 150 -16.57 12.48 12.13
C LEU A 150 -17.62 11.42 11.73
N MET A 151 -18.85 11.82 11.49
CA MET A 151 -19.88 10.91 10.95
C MET A 151 -19.50 10.36 9.56
N ARG A 152 -19.04 11.24 8.66
CA ARG A 152 -18.58 10.84 7.32
C ARG A 152 -17.37 9.93 7.36
N TYR A 153 -16.50 10.06 8.37
CA TYR A 153 -15.39 9.14 8.58
C TYR A 153 -15.88 7.70 8.75
N HIS A 154 -16.85 7.46 9.63
CA HIS A 154 -17.36 6.10 9.85
C HIS A 154 -18.06 5.52 8.62
N GLN A 155 -18.82 6.34 7.90
CA GLN A 155 -19.43 5.95 6.63
C GLN A 155 -18.36 5.53 5.62
N ARG A 156 -17.31 6.36 5.47
CA ARG A 156 -16.23 6.06 4.53
C ARG A 156 -15.43 4.82 4.95
N GLN A 157 -15.27 4.59 6.25
CA GLN A 157 -14.62 3.39 6.76
C GLN A 157 -15.40 2.13 6.39
N LEU A 158 -16.72 2.15 6.49
CA LEU A 158 -17.57 1.05 6.03
C LEU A 158 -17.45 0.83 4.52
N ASP A 159 -17.46 1.90 3.71
CA ASP A 159 -17.28 1.80 2.26
C ASP A 159 -15.93 1.16 1.89
N LEU A 160 -14.86 1.49 2.62
CA LEU A 160 -13.54 0.92 2.39
C LEU A 160 -13.48 -0.56 2.77
N LEU A 161 -14.12 -0.96 3.87
CA LEU A 161 -14.23 -2.37 4.25
C LEU A 161 -15.04 -3.16 3.23
N GLU A 162 -16.11 -2.58 2.69
CA GLU A 162 -16.91 -3.20 1.62
C GLU A 162 -16.09 -3.35 0.33
N ARG A 163 -15.35 -2.32 -0.07
CA ARG A 163 -14.44 -2.41 -1.24
C ARG A 163 -13.37 -3.48 -1.03
N LEU A 164 -12.77 -3.54 0.15
CA LEU A 164 -11.79 -4.58 0.49
C LEU A 164 -12.40 -5.98 0.38
N SER A 165 -13.61 -6.18 0.92
CA SER A 165 -14.35 -7.45 0.76
C SER A 165 -14.48 -7.85 -0.70
N ASN A 166 -14.91 -6.91 -1.54
CA ASN A 166 -15.11 -7.15 -2.97
C ASN A 166 -13.80 -7.49 -3.69
N GLU A 167 -12.68 -6.83 -3.35
CA GLU A 167 -11.38 -7.14 -3.95
C GLU A 167 -10.84 -8.51 -3.50
N ILE A 168 -11.07 -8.91 -2.25
CA ILE A 168 -10.74 -10.27 -1.76
C ILE A 168 -11.53 -11.32 -2.54
N ASP A 169 -12.84 -11.12 -2.70
CA ASP A 169 -13.70 -12.07 -3.42
C ASP A 169 -13.31 -12.18 -4.90
N LYS A 170 -13.02 -11.06 -5.56
CA LYS A 170 -12.52 -11.05 -6.95
C LYS A 170 -11.22 -11.84 -7.08
N LYS A 171 -10.27 -11.63 -6.16
CA LYS A 171 -8.98 -12.31 -6.16
C LYS A 171 -9.15 -13.82 -5.95
N LYS A 172 -10.04 -14.23 -5.05
CA LYS A 172 -10.40 -15.65 -4.84
C LYS A 172 -10.97 -16.30 -6.10
N LEU A 173 -11.93 -15.65 -6.75
CA LEU A 173 -12.54 -16.14 -7.99
C LEU A 173 -11.51 -16.28 -9.14
N TYR A 174 -10.56 -15.33 -9.22
CA TYR A 174 -9.48 -15.40 -10.20
C TYR A 174 -8.57 -16.63 -9.98
N TYR A 175 -8.18 -16.91 -8.74
CA TYR A 175 -7.38 -18.09 -8.43
C TYR A 175 -8.14 -19.40 -8.70
N GLU A 176 -9.42 -19.48 -8.35
CA GLU A 176 -10.25 -20.66 -8.62
C GLU A 176 -10.36 -20.95 -10.13
N LYS A 177 -10.61 -19.92 -10.95
CA LYS A 177 -10.72 -20.06 -12.41
C LYS A 177 -9.41 -20.52 -13.06
N ASN A 178 -8.28 -19.98 -12.62
CA ASN A 178 -6.98 -20.31 -13.20
C ASN A 178 -6.48 -21.71 -12.78
N ASN A 179 -6.79 -22.13 -11.55
CA ASN A 179 -6.45 -23.47 -11.09
C ASN A 179 -7.25 -24.58 -11.80
N GLN A 180 -8.45 -24.27 -12.31
CA GLN A 180 -9.24 -25.21 -13.11
C GLN A 180 -8.71 -25.39 -14.55
N HIS A 181 -8.00 -24.41 -15.10
CA HIS A 181 -7.44 -24.49 -16.47
C HIS A 181 -6.09 -25.23 -16.54
N SER A 182 -5.41 -25.44 -15.41
CA SER A 182 -4.12 -26.17 -15.36
C SER A 182 -4.25 -27.69 -15.20
N ILE A 183 -5.47 -28.23 -15.20
CA ILE A 183 -5.73 -29.68 -15.02
C ILE A 183 -6.22 -30.35 -16.32
N TYR A 184 -6.25 -29.63 -17.45
CA TYR A 184 -6.62 -30.18 -18.76
C TYR A 184 -5.49 -30.08 -19.77
#